data_AF-A0A5E8HE13-F1
#
_entry.id   AF-A0A5E8HE13-F1
#
_cell.length_a   1.000
_cell.length_b   1.000
_cell.length_c   1.000
_cell.angle_alpha   90.00
_cell.angle_beta   90.00
_cell.angle_gamma   90.00
#
_symmetry.space_group_name_H-M   'P 1'
#
loop_
_entity.id
_entity.type
_entity.pdbx_description
1 polymer ?
#
loop_
_entity_poly.entity_id
_entity_poly.type
_entity_poly.pdbx_seq_one_letter_code
_entity_poly.pdbx_strand_id
1 'polypeptide(L)'
;MKDSIPEYKAIRGQMLKSYSLETDQSFFGGIYFWKNEQSAKDWFNPSWFARVNKKYGETEVPILPLAWMPKENEFLIARESANYAKVFQIKLSESPKTSKEWEELIKSFQSQTGFLTAFSTKQGTGETLFFRFWKDKPEEKESEIQQKLTKGSILGLCELPIQLNNL
;
A
#
# COMPACT_ATOMS: atom_id res chain seq x y z
N MET A 1 0.94 -18.88 -0.40
CA MET A 1 0.19 -17.77 -1.02
C MET A 1 -0.90 -18.24 -1.98
N LYS A 2 -0.64 -19.24 -2.84
CA LYS A 2 -1.66 -19.76 -3.79
C LYS A 2 -2.89 -20.39 -3.12
N ASP A 3 -2.72 -21.08 -2.01
CA ASP A 3 -3.82 -21.84 -1.36
C ASP A 3 -4.90 -20.97 -0.71
N SER A 4 -4.65 -19.67 -0.54
CA SER A 4 -5.61 -18.77 0.09
C SER A 4 -6.47 -17.98 -0.91
N ILE A 5 -6.21 -18.11 -2.23
CA ILE A 5 -6.87 -17.35 -3.30
C ILE A 5 -8.41 -17.53 -3.32
N PRO A 6 -8.98 -18.75 -3.16
CA PRO A 6 -10.43 -18.93 -3.18
C PRO A 6 -11.16 -18.24 -2.03
N GLU A 7 -10.53 -18.18 -0.84
CA GLU A 7 -11.11 -17.52 0.33
C GLU A 7 -11.25 -16.00 0.14
N TYR A 8 -10.40 -15.35 -0.67
CA TYR A 8 -10.40 -13.89 -0.84
C TYR A 8 -11.37 -13.39 -1.93
N LYS A 9 -11.60 -14.16 -3.01
CA LYS A 9 -12.58 -13.79 -4.05
C LYS A 9 -14.03 -13.73 -3.51
N ALA A 10 -14.31 -14.39 -2.38
CA ALA A 10 -15.64 -14.45 -1.77
C ALA A 10 -15.91 -13.36 -0.71
N ILE A 11 -14.94 -12.49 -0.41
CA ILE A 11 -15.08 -11.54 0.70
C ILE A 11 -15.88 -10.33 0.29
N ARG A 12 -17.04 -10.17 0.92
CA ARG A 12 -17.89 -9.00 0.71
C ARG A 12 -17.15 -7.72 1.14
N GLY A 13 -17.03 -6.76 0.22
CA GLY A 13 -16.47 -5.43 0.50
C GLY A 13 -14.95 -5.30 0.36
N GLN A 14 -14.24 -6.40 0.08
CA GLN A 14 -12.83 -6.33 -0.32
C GLN A 14 -12.72 -5.87 -1.77
N MET A 15 -11.91 -4.84 -2.00
CA MET A 15 -11.69 -4.27 -3.33
C MET A 15 -10.42 -4.82 -3.96
N LEU A 16 -9.36 -4.94 -3.15
CA LEU A 16 -8.07 -5.45 -3.59
C LEU A 16 -7.32 -6.06 -2.41
N LYS A 17 -6.61 -7.15 -2.68
CA LYS A 17 -5.55 -7.66 -1.81
C LYS A 17 -4.23 -7.67 -2.57
N SER A 18 -3.25 -6.97 -2.00
CA SER A 18 -1.89 -6.86 -2.50
C SER A 18 -0.97 -7.61 -1.55
N TYR A 19 -0.40 -8.74 -1.95
CA TYR A 19 0.67 -9.39 -1.16
C TYR A 19 1.97 -8.60 -1.29
N SER A 20 2.70 -8.48 -0.18
CA SER A 20 3.99 -7.79 -0.13
C SER A 20 5.05 -8.63 0.57
N LEU A 21 6.24 -8.67 -0.01
CA LEU A 21 7.45 -9.15 0.67
C LEU A 21 8.37 -7.97 0.87
N GLU A 22 8.99 -7.87 2.05
CA GLU A 22 10.08 -6.93 2.25
C GLU A 22 11.32 -7.41 1.47
N THR A 23 12.13 -6.47 0.98
CA THR A 23 13.31 -6.77 0.16
C THR A 23 14.33 -7.69 0.83
N ASP A 24 14.43 -7.66 2.17
CA ASP A 24 15.33 -8.54 2.93
C ASP A 24 14.67 -9.89 3.27
N GLN A 25 13.43 -10.10 2.82
CA GLN A 25 12.60 -11.30 3.03
C GLN A 25 12.35 -11.65 4.49
N SER A 26 12.62 -10.73 5.42
CA SER A 26 12.39 -10.96 6.85
C SER A 26 10.92 -10.80 7.23
N PHE A 27 10.17 -10.00 6.46
CA PHE A 27 8.74 -9.79 6.64
C PHE A 27 7.93 -10.03 5.36
N PHE A 28 6.73 -10.59 5.54
CA PHE A 28 5.74 -10.73 4.48
C PHE A 28 4.38 -10.28 5.01
N GLY A 29 3.57 -9.71 4.13
CA GLY A 29 2.26 -9.17 4.52
C GLY A 29 1.36 -8.92 3.32
N GLY A 30 0.39 -8.04 3.53
CA GLY A 30 -0.38 -7.52 2.41
C GLY A 30 -1.15 -6.26 2.75
N ILE A 31 -1.36 -5.44 1.72
CA ILE A 31 -2.20 -4.25 1.77
C ILE A 31 -3.59 -4.66 1.28
N TYR A 32 -4.61 -4.34 2.07
CA TYR A 32 -6.00 -4.65 1.77
C TYR A 32 -6.78 -3.36 1.60
N PHE A 33 -7.46 -3.21 0.47
CA PHE A 33 -8.38 -2.11 0.22
C PHE A 33 -9.81 -2.57 0.48
N TRP A 34 -10.52 -1.80 1.29
CA TRP A 34 -11.88 -2.09 1.73
C TRP A 34 -12.80 -0.93 1.37
N LYS A 35 -14.04 -1.25 1.00
CA LYS A 35 -15.07 -0.22 0.73
C LYS A 35 -15.37 0.65 1.96
N ASN A 36 -15.26 0.07 3.15
CA ASN A 36 -15.45 0.76 4.42
C ASN A 36 -14.78 -0.02 5.56
N GLU A 37 -14.59 0.69 6.67
CA GLU A 37 -13.97 0.15 7.90
C GLU A 37 -14.73 -1.05 8.46
N GLN A 38 -16.07 -1.05 8.41
CA GLN A 38 -16.88 -2.15 8.93
C GLN A 38 -16.59 -3.46 8.18
N SER A 39 -16.47 -3.41 6.85
CA SER A 39 -16.13 -4.58 6.02
C SER A 39 -14.76 -5.15 6.38
N ALA A 40 -13.80 -4.27 6.71
CA ALA A 40 -12.49 -4.71 7.19
C ALA A 40 -12.60 -5.39 8.56
N LYS A 41 -13.34 -4.82 9.50
CA LYS A 41 -13.55 -5.39 10.85
C LYS A 41 -14.29 -6.72 10.82
N ASP A 42 -15.29 -6.86 9.96
CA ASP A 42 -16.03 -8.12 9.78
C ASP A 42 -15.11 -9.25 9.30
N TRP A 43 -14.14 -8.91 8.44
CA TRP A 43 -13.13 -9.85 7.97
C TRP A 43 -12.06 -10.16 9.02
N PHE A 44 -11.46 -9.12 9.62
CA PHE A 44 -10.47 -9.22 10.68
C PHE A 44 -11.13 -9.46 12.04
N ASN A 45 -11.87 -10.56 12.11
CA ASN A 45 -12.57 -10.99 13.32
C ASN A 45 -11.68 -11.87 14.23
N PRO A 46 -12.11 -12.18 15.47
CA PRO A 46 -11.30 -12.95 16.41
C PRO A 46 -10.86 -14.32 15.88
N SER A 47 -11.68 -15.00 15.09
CA SER A 47 -11.32 -16.29 14.50
C SER A 47 -10.19 -16.17 13.47
N TRP A 48 -10.17 -15.08 12.70
CA TRP A 48 -9.07 -14.76 11.79
C TRP A 48 -7.78 -14.52 12.58
N PHE A 49 -7.82 -13.69 13.62
CA PHE A 49 -6.66 -13.40 14.47
C PHE A 49 -6.13 -14.64 15.18
N ALA A 50 -7.01 -15.50 15.72
CA ALA A 50 -6.58 -16.75 16.36
C ALA A 50 -5.82 -17.66 15.38
N ARG A 51 -6.29 -17.78 14.13
CA ARG A 51 -5.62 -18.56 13.08
C ARG A 51 -4.26 -17.95 12.70
N VAL A 52 -4.21 -16.64 12.52
CA VAL A 52 -3.01 -15.91 12.09
C VAL A 52 -1.95 -15.88 13.19
N ASN A 53 -2.34 -15.61 14.44
CA ASN A 53 -1.44 -15.67 15.60
C ASN A 53 -0.83 -17.06 15.77
N LYS A 54 -1.64 -18.13 15.68
CA LYS A 54 -1.13 -19.52 15.76
C LYS A 54 -0.07 -19.83 14.70
N LYS A 55 -0.19 -19.23 13.50
CA LYS A 55 0.68 -19.55 12.36
C LYS A 55 1.88 -18.62 12.23
N TYR A 56 1.72 -17.35 12.57
CA TYR A 56 2.66 -16.27 12.27
C TYR A 56 3.00 -15.38 13.47
N GLY A 57 2.34 -15.55 14.62
CA GLY A 57 2.56 -14.72 15.81
C GLY A 57 1.93 -13.32 15.76
N GLU A 58 1.20 -13.01 14.69
CA GLU A 58 0.59 -11.69 14.48
C GLU A 58 -0.77 -11.57 15.17
N THR A 59 -0.94 -10.50 15.95
CA THR A 59 -2.15 -10.25 16.73
C THR A 59 -2.92 -9.01 16.29
N GLU A 60 -2.36 -8.19 15.40
CA GLU A 60 -2.94 -6.92 15.01
C GLU A 60 -2.88 -6.69 13.49
N VAL A 61 -3.88 -6.00 12.97
CA VAL A 61 -3.87 -5.47 11.60
C VAL A 61 -4.31 -4.01 11.67
N PRO A 62 -3.42 -3.04 11.40
CA PRO A 62 -3.80 -1.64 11.42
C PRO A 62 -4.79 -1.35 10.28
N ILE A 63 -5.92 -0.72 10.63
CA ILE A 63 -6.86 -0.17 9.65
C ILE A 63 -6.56 1.32 9.54
N LEU A 64 -6.02 1.73 8.38
CA LEU A 64 -5.58 3.09 8.16
C LEU A 64 -6.59 3.87 7.31
N PRO A 65 -7.06 5.05 7.77
CA PRO A 65 -7.92 5.89 6.97
C PRO A 65 -7.20 6.38 5.71
N LEU A 66 -7.86 6.29 4.57
CA LEU A 66 -7.35 6.85 3.33
C LEU A 66 -7.28 8.38 3.43
N ALA A 67 -6.12 8.95 3.14
CA ALA A 67 -5.92 10.40 3.06
C ALA A 67 -6.16 10.90 1.64
N TRP A 68 -5.64 10.18 0.64
CA TRP A 68 -5.84 10.48 -0.77
C TRP A 68 -5.55 9.27 -1.66
N MET A 69 -6.26 9.15 -2.78
CA MET A 69 -5.95 8.26 -3.89
C MET A 69 -6.41 8.91 -5.21
N PRO A 70 -5.83 8.54 -6.36
CA PRO A 70 -6.42 8.88 -7.66
C PRO A 70 -7.75 8.14 -7.83
N LYS A 71 -8.48 8.39 -8.93
CA LYS A 71 -9.76 7.71 -9.16
C LYS A 71 -9.62 6.19 -9.02
N GLU A 72 -10.57 5.58 -8.33
CA GLU A 72 -10.52 4.16 -7.95
C GLU A 72 -10.14 3.23 -9.11
N ASN A 73 -10.83 3.33 -10.24
CA ASN A 73 -10.54 2.47 -11.39
C ASN A 73 -9.13 2.68 -11.96
N GLU A 74 -8.65 3.92 -12.00
CA GLU A 74 -7.29 4.24 -12.46
C GLU A 74 -6.25 3.66 -11.51
N PHE A 75 -6.50 3.79 -10.19
CA PHE A 75 -5.65 3.19 -9.16
C PHE A 75 -5.59 1.67 -9.29
N LEU A 76 -6.75 1.00 -9.41
CA LEU A 76 -6.82 -0.46 -9.45
C LEU A 76 -6.07 -1.01 -10.68
N ILE A 77 -6.30 -0.45 -11.87
CA ILE A 77 -5.60 -0.86 -13.09
C ILE A 77 -4.08 -0.66 -12.96
N ALA A 78 -3.65 0.50 -12.48
CA ALA A 78 -2.24 0.81 -12.31
C ALA A 78 -1.60 -0.10 -11.25
N ARG A 79 -2.30 -0.36 -10.14
CA ARG A 79 -1.82 -1.23 -9.08
C ARG A 79 -1.68 -2.66 -9.57
N GLU A 80 -2.62 -3.19 -10.35
CA GLU A 80 -2.51 -4.55 -10.92
C GLU A 80 -1.24 -4.73 -11.74
N SER A 81 -0.75 -3.67 -12.38
CA SER A 81 0.46 -3.70 -13.20
C SER A 81 1.77 -3.57 -12.40
N ALA A 82 1.71 -3.34 -11.08
CA ALA A 82 2.87 -3.03 -10.26
C ALA A 82 3.52 -4.26 -9.60
N ASN A 83 4.84 -4.43 -9.80
CA ASN A 83 5.65 -5.44 -9.11
C ASN A 83 6.54 -4.84 -8.00
N TYR A 84 6.57 -3.52 -7.88
CA TYR A 84 7.39 -2.84 -6.88
C TYR A 84 6.60 -1.75 -6.17
N ALA A 85 6.76 -1.68 -4.84
CA ALA A 85 6.19 -0.61 -4.04
C ALA A 85 7.20 -0.08 -3.03
N LYS A 86 7.06 1.21 -2.71
CA LYS A 86 7.86 1.84 -1.67
C LYS A 86 6.95 2.70 -0.79
N VAL A 87 7.13 2.56 0.52
CA VAL A 87 6.35 3.28 1.52
C VAL A 87 7.21 4.37 2.16
N PHE A 88 6.64 5.56 2.29
CA PHE A 88 7.28 6.72 2.88
C PHE A 88 6.44 7.26 4.01
N GLN A 89 7.09 7.73 5.07
CA GLN A 89 6.43 8.41 6.16
C GLN A 89 6.63 9.92 5.99
N ILE A 90 5.52 10.66 5.90
CA ILE A 90 5.52 12.11 5.78
C ILE A 90 4.88 12.67 7.04
N LYS A 91 5.52 13.66 7.66
CA LYS A 91 4.90 14.38 8.78
C LYS A 91 3.60 15.01 8.31
N LEU A 92 2.55 14.93 9.12
CA LEU A 92 1.25 15.48 8.77
C LEU A 92 1.33 16.99 8.49
N SER A 93 2.23 17.73 9.15
CA SER A 93 2.47 19.16 8.87
C SER A 93 3.01 19.43 7.47
N GLU A 94 3.73 18.47 6.88
CA GLU A 94 4.41 18.57 5.58
C GLU A 94 3.64 17.83 4.47
N SER A 95 2.61 17.05 4.83
CA SER A 95 1.80 16.33 3.84
C SER A 95 0.88 17.27 3.08
N PRO A 96 0.67 17.04 1.77
CA PRO A 96 -0.36 17.72 0.99
C PRO A 96 -1.71 17.73 1.70
N LYS A 97 -2.39 18.88 1.67
CA LYS A 97 -3.65 19.14 2.38
C LYS A 97 -4.86 19.00 1.48
N THR A 98 -4.68 19.13 0.18
CA THR A 98 -5.75 19.10 -0.82
C THR A 98 -5.48 18.04 -1.88
N SER A 99 -6.54 17.56 -2.54
CA SER A 99 -6.38 16.61 -3.66
C SER A 99 -5.52 17.18 -4.79
N LYS A 100 -5.59 18.49 -5.03
CA LYS A 100 -4.78 19.17 -6.05
C LYS A 100 -3.29 19.12 -5.72
N GLU A 101 -2.91 19.39 -4.47
CA GLU A 101 -1.50 19.29 -4.04
C GLU A 101 -0.99 17.84 -4.15
N TRP A 102 -1.82 16.85 -3.85
CA TRP A 102 -1.47 15.45 -4.08
C TRP A 102 -1.25 15.15 -5.56
N GLU A 103 -2.16 15.60 -6.43
CA GLU A 103 -2.04 15.42 -7.89
C GLU A 103 -0.77 16.09 -8.45
N GLU A 104 -0.43 17.29 -7.97
CA GLU A 104 0.81 17.99 -8.35
C GLU A 104 2.05 17.22 -7.89
N LEU A 105 2.03 16.70 -6.66
CA LEU A 105 3.10 15.83 -6.16
C LEU A 105 3.24 14.57 -7.04
N ILE A 106 2.14 13.92 -7.42
CA ILE A 106 2.19 12.73 -8.29
C ILE A 106 2.72 13.07 -9.68
N LYS A 107 2.34 14.20 -10.26
CA LYS A 107 2.89 14.65 -11.55
C LYS A 107 4.41 14.77 -11.52
N SER A 108 4.99 15.17 -10.38
CA SER A 108 6.45 15.21 -10.22
C SER A 108 7.14 13.83 -10.29
N PHE A 109 6.39 12.74 -10.16
CA PHE A 109 6.89 11.36 -10.28
C PHE A 109 6.59 10.72 -11.64
N GLN A 110 5.76 11.33 -12.48
CA GLN A 110 5.39 10.75 -13.78
C GLN A 110 6.58 10.64 -14.76
N SER A 111 7.63 11.43 -14.54
CA SER A 111 8.87 11.32 -15.31
C SER A 111 9.75 10.13 -14.89
N GLN A 112 9.48 9.49 -13.75
CA GLN A 112 10.27 8.36 -13.28
C GLN A 112 9.95 7.12 -14.10
N THR A 113 11.00 6.46 -14.59
CA THR A 113 10.85 5.24 -15.37
C THR A 113 10.05 4.19 -14.60
N GLY A 114 8.95 3.73 -15.22
CA GLY A 114 8.10 2.67 -14.66
C GLY A 114 7.18 3.08 -13.51
N PHE A 115 7.10 4.36 -13.13
CA PHE A 115 6.12 4.82 -12.13
C PHE A 115 4.68 4.62 -12.64
N LEU A 116 3.81 4.09 -11.78
CA LEU A 116 2.43 3.76 -12.15
C LEU A 116 1.41 4.60 -11.37
N THR A 117 1.48 4.57 -10.05
CA THR A 117 0.48 5.24 -9.20
C THR A 117 0.97 5.40 -7.77
N ALA A 118 0.19 6.10 -6.96
CA ALA A 118 0.42 6.24 -5.54
C ALA A 118 -0.91 6.43 -4.78
N PHE A 119 -0.88 6.21 -3.47
CA PHE A 119 -1.95 6.62 -2.55
C PHE A 119 -1.35 7.00 -1.20
N SER A 120 -2.15 7.62 -0.34
CA SER A 120 -1.73 7.97 1.02
C SER A 120 -2.78 7.60 2.08
N THR A 121 -2.31 7.31 3.28
CA THR A 121 -3.15 7.00 4.45
C THR A 121 -2.70 7.80 5.66
N LYS A 122 -3.60 8.06 6.59
CA LYS A 122 -3.25 8.62 7.90
C LYS A 122 -2.77 7.51 8.82
N GLN A 123 -1.69 7.77 9.54
CA GLN A 123 -1.18 6.89 10.60
C GLN A 123 -1.11 7.70 11.89
N GLY A 124 -1.92 7.29 12.88
CA GLY A 124 -2.05 8.03 14.13
C GLY A 124 -2.48 9.49 13.91
N THR A 125 -1.98 10.39 14.78
CA THR A 125 -2.36 11.82 14.78
C THR A 125 -1.36 12.73 14.09
N GLY A 126 -0.17 12.24 13.74
CA GLY A 126 0.97 13.07 13.33
C GLY A 126 1.57 12.74 11.98
N GLU A 127 1.10 11.67 11.31
CA GLU A 127 1.84 11.09 10.18
C GLU A 127 0.91 10.64 9.05
N THR A 128 1.46 10.68 7.84
CA THR A 128 0.85 10.19 6.62
C THR A 128 1.80 9.15 6.03
N LEU A 129 1.31 7.94 5.79
CA LEU A 129 2.01 6.97 4.96
C LEU A 129 1.69 7.25 3.51
N PHE A 130 2.72 7.29 2.67
CA PHE A 130 2.62 7.52 1.25
C PHE A 130 3.21 6.33 0.51
N PHE A 131 2.36 5.65 -0.26
CA PHE A 131 2.69 4.43 -0.98
C PHE A 131 2.84 4.77 -2.45
N ARG A 132 4.00 4.45 -3.04
CA ARG A 132 4.26 4.59 -4.47
C ARG A 132 4.43 3.22 -5.11
N PHE A 133 3.97 3.08 -6.35
CA PHE A 133 3.96 1.84 -7.11
C PHE A 133 4.63 2.02 -8.46
N TRP A 134 5.45 1.04 -8.82
CA TRP A 134 6.13 0.97 -10.10
C TRP A 134 5.90 -0.38 -10.74
N LYS A 135 5.99 -0.41 -12.07
CA LYS A 135 5.97 -1.64 -12.86
C LYS A 135 7.06 -2.58 -12.38
N ASP A 136 8.29 -2.07 -12.30
CA ASP A 136 9.47 -2.77 -11.81
C ASP A 136 10.27 -1.84 -10.91
N LYS A 137 11.31 -2.36 -10.23
CA LYS A 137 12.16 -1.57 -9.34
C LYS A 137 12.80 -0.39 -10.10
N PRO A 138 12.61 0.86 -9.67
CA PRO A 138 13.21 2.00 -10.35
C PRO A 138 14.74 2.01 -10.17
N GLU A 139 15.48 2.23 -11.26
CA GLU A 139 16.95 2.33 -11.25
C GLU A 139 17.45 3.74 -10.86
N GLU A 140 16.57 4.73 -10.94
CA GLU A 140 16.89 6.13 -10.72
C GLU A 140 17.05 6.45 -9.22
N LYS A 141 18.07 7.25 -8.89
CA LYS A 141 18.23 7.81 -7.54
C LYS A 141 17.13 8.84 -7.26
N GLU A 142 16.64 8.85 -6.03
CA GLU A 142 15.61 9.82 -5.62
C GLU A 142 16.12 11.25 -5.70
N SER A 143 15.30 12.16 -6.22
CA SER A 143 15.62 13.60 -6.30
C SER A 143 15.69 14.24 -4.91
N GLU A 144 16.30 15.42 -4.76
CA GLU A 144 16.36 16.12 -3.47
C GLU A 144 14.96 16.40 -2.87
N ILE A 145 13.97 16.68 -3.71
CA ILE A 145 12.58 16.89 -3.28
C ILE A 145 12.01 15.59 -2.70
N GLN A 146 12.29 14.45 -3.35
CA GLN A 146 11.91 13.13 -2.86
C GLN A 146 12.58 12.85 -1.53
N GLN A 147 13.90 13.03 -1.44
CA GLN A 147 14.67 12.81 -0.22
C GLN A 147 14.20 13.68 0.96
N LYS A 148 13.75 14.91 0.71
CA LYS A 148 13.15 15.78 1.74
C LYS A 148 11.83 15.22 2.26
N LEU A 149 10.97 14.70 1.37
CA LEU A 149 9.72 14.05 1.74
C LEU A 149 9.93 12.71 2.45
N THR A 150 11.08 12.04 2.25
CA THR A 150 11.43 10.77 2.89
C THR A 150 12.21 10.93 4.20
N LYS A 151 12.43 12.15 4.71
CA LYS A 151 13.27 12.37 5.90
C LYS A 151 12.62 11.95 7.24
N GLY A 152 11.43 11.35 7.21
CA GLY A 152 10.88 10.53 8.29
C GLY A 152 10.93 9.06 7.86
N SER A 153 11.63 8.24 8.64
CA SER A 153 11.70 6.77 8.62
C SER A 153 11.19 6.07 7.35
N ILE A 154 12.12 5.54 6.55
CA ILE A 154 11.78 4.56 5.51
C ILE A 154 11.22 3.33 6.24
N LEU A 155 9.91 3.14 6.18
CA LEU A 155 9.20 2.04 6.86
C LEU A 155 9.12 0.74 6.03
N GLY A 156 9.84 0.66 4.91
CA GLY A 156 10.01 -0.59 4.17
C GLY A 156 10.14 -0.41 2.64
N LEU A 157 11.05 -1.17 2.05
CA LEU A 157 11.09 -1.43 0.60
C LEU A 157 10.33 -2.74 0.37
N CYS A 158 9.23 -2.70 -0.36
CA CYS A 158 8.44 -3.91 -0.62
C CYS A 158 8.61 -4.34 -2.08
N GLU A 159 9.27 -5.48 -2.29
CA GLU A 159 9.22 -6.19 -3.56
C GLU A 159 7.97 -7.07 -3.56
N LEU A 160 7.04 -6.81 -4.48
CA LEU A 160 5.74 -7.48 -4.50
C LEU A 160 5.82 -8.65 -5.50
N PRO A 161 5.84 -9.92 -5.06
CA PRO A 161 5.79 -11.02 -6.02
C PRO A 161 4.36 -11.22 -6.55
N ILE A 162 4.29 -11.36 -7.87
CA ILE A 162 3.28 -12.06 -8.68
C ILE A 162 1.86 -11.46 -8.65
N GLN A 163 1.54 -10.80 -9.77
CA GLN A 163 0.18 -10.54 -10.24
C GLN A 163 -0.60 -11.86 -10.37
N LEU A 164 -1.78 -11.94 -9.75
CA LEU A 164 -2.67 -13.11 -9.82
C LEU A 164 -3.93 -12.85 -10.65
N ASN A 165 -3.83 -12.00 -11.68
CA ASN A 165 -4.96 -11.71 -12.56
C ASN A 165 -5.16 -12.72 -13.70
N ASN A 166 -4.39 -13.81 -13.76
CA ASN A 166 -4.54 -14.87 -14.77
C ASN A 166 -4.62 -16.29 -14.17
N LEU A 167 -5.34 -16.47 -13.06
CA LEU A 167 -5.77 -17.79 -12.54
C LEU A 167 -7.23 -17.79 -12.03
#